data_AF-A0A928P929-F1
#
_entry.id   AF-A0A928P929-F1
#
_cell.length_a   1.000
_cell.length_b   1.000
_cell.length_c   1.000
_cell.angle_alpha   90.00
_cell.angle_beta   90.00
_cell.angle_gamma   90.00
#
_symmetry.space_group_name_H-M   'P 1'
#
loop_
_entity.id
_entity.type
_entity.pdbx_description
1 polymer ?
#
loop_
_entity_poly.entity_id
_entity_poly.type
_entity_poly.pdbx_seq_one_letter_code
_entity_poly.pdbx_strand_id
1 'polypeptide(L)'
;MSQFQMLLSAFVLGVALGIFWELLVAIRILLRAYTPPERMRRQYEKKLPLLGRSVPFDKKGAGKRAWAALVVGVGDCFYCLVLSVAVILLLYRFHDGAFRLSVPVLTLAGLSLCRYLASRSLSPCMAYLAYGFAAATLYLGALAVLPFKLGLYLARRFVYRPWQTLRRKQKKRRMAARSAALCQAQLIFAQAGLTGQFPNIKDEKKKGRMHCGKKKSRRQNHAAGVDDTHPDPDHLRGIDRLWHQQPDEMESKSPAHRGRA
;
A
#
# COMPACT_ATOMS: atom_id res chain seq x y z
N MET A 1 37.97 38.76 24.66
CA MET A 1 36.91 38.74 23.63
C MET A 1 35.94 39.87 23.95
N SER A 2 35.55 40.71 22.99
CA SER A 2 34.59 41.81 23.27
C SER A 2 33.18 41.25 23.50
N GLN A 3 32.35 41.91 24.33
CA GLN A 3 30.97 41.47 24.59
C GLN A 3 30.17 41.31 23.29
N PHE A 4 30.44 42.15 22.30
CA PHE A 4 29.85 42.06 20.97
C PHE A 4 30.20 40.75 20.24
N GLN A 5 31.45 40.29 20.30
CA GLN A 5 31.86 39.02 19.67
C GLN A 5 31.17 37.80 20.29
N MET A 6 30.94 37.81 21.60
CA MET A 6 30.22 36.74 22.30
C MET A 6 28.73 36.69 21.91
N LEU A 7 28.09 37.86 21.79
CA LEU A 7 26.71 37.94 21.35
C LEU A 7 26.58 37.52 19.89
N LEU A 8 27.49 37.97 19.01
CA LEU A 8 27.50 37.58 17.61
C LEU A 8 27.67 36.06 17.45
N SER A 9 28.57 35.42 18.22
CA SER A 9 28.76 33.97 18.15
C SER A 9 27.52 33.20 18.62
N ALA A 10 26.83 33.67 19.66
CA ALA A 10 25.54 33.11 20.09
C ALA A 10 24.47 33.20 19.01
N PHE A 11 24.37 34.35 18.33
CA PHE A 11 23.44 34.52 17.22
C PHE A 11 23.77 33.59 16.04
N VAL A 12 25.04 33.55 15.62
CA VAL A 12 25.52 32.68 14.52
C VAL A 12 25.28 31.20 14.86
N LEU A 13 25.51 30.78 16.10
CA LEU A 13 25.19 29.43 16.56
C LEU A 13 23.69 29.14 16.42
N GLY A 14 22.83 30.08 16.81
CA GLY A 14 21.39 29.97 16.63
C GLY A 14 20.97 29.79 15.16
N VAL A 15 21.58 30.54 14.26
CA VAL A 15 21.38 30.39 12.80
C VAL A 15 21.87 29.02 12.32
N ALA A 16 23.06 28.58 12.75
CA ALA A 16 23.61 27.27 12.38
C ALA A 16 22.72 26.11 12.84
N LEU A 17 22.17 26.20 14.06
CA LEU A 17 21.17 25.26 14.59
C LEU A 17 19.87 25.29 13.77
N GLY A 18 19.47 26.46 13.26
CA GLY A 18 18.35 26.58 12.31
C GLY A 18 18.61 25.85 10.99
N ILE A 19 19.79 26.01 10.41
CA ILE A 19 20.20 25.31 9.18
C ILE A 19 20.24 23.79 9.41
N PHE A 20 20.79 23.36 10.54
CA PHE A 20 20.85 21.95 10.91
C PHE A 20 19.44 21.33 11.06
N TRP A 21 18.48 22.09 11.60
CA TRP A 21 17.09 21.68 11.64
C TRP A 21 16.51 21.47 10.22
N GLU A 22 16.76 22.39 9.29
CA GLU A 22 16.32 22.24 7.89
C GLU A 22 16.94 21.01 7.21
N LEU A 23 18.19 20.68 7.55
CA LEU A 23 18.84 19.45 7.07
C LEU A 23 18.13 18.19 7.58
N LEU A 24 17.70 18.16 8.84
CA LEU A 24 16.90 17.07 9.39
C LEU A 24 15.53 16.96 8.69
N VAL A 25 14.90 18.10 8.36
CA VAL A 25 13.66 18.12 7.56
C VAL A 25 13.90 17.54 6.16
N ALA A 26 15.01 17.89 5.50
CA ALA A 26 15.38 17.31 4.21
C ALA A 26 15.58 15.79 4.29
N ILE A 27 16.23 15.29 5.35
CA ILE A 27 16.39 13.85 5.61
C ILE A 27 15.03 13.16 5.83
N ARG A 28 14.10 13.80 6.56
CA ARG A 28 12.73 13.29 6.74
C ARG A 28 11.98 13.17 5.41
N ILE A 29 12.17 14.13 4.50
CA ILE A 29 11.62 14.07 3.14
C ILE A 29 12.21 12.88 2.37
N LEU A 30 13.52 12.69 2.45
CA LEU A 30 14.22 11.59 1.78
C LEU A 30 13.74 10.21 2.27
N LEU A 31 13.49 10.09 3.59
CA LEU A 31 12.95 8.89 4.24
C LEU A 31 11.44 8.70 4.03
N ARG A 32 10.78 9.55 3.23
CA ARG A 32 9.32 9.55 3.00
C ARG A 32 8.49 9.65 4.29
N ALA A 33 9.05 10.23 5.34
CA ALA A 33 8.37 10.50 6.61
C ALA A 33 7.73 11.90 6.66
N TYR A 34 7.89 12.70 5.60
CA TYR A 34 7.36 14.05 5.52
C TYR A 34 5.90 14.08 5.05
N THR A 35 5.03 14.71 5.85
CA THR A 35 3.63 14.94 5.48
C THR A 35 3.52 16.25 4.69
N PRO A 36 3.14 16.21 3.41
CA PRO A 36 3.04 17.43 2.61
C PRO A 36 1.90 18.33 3.11
N PRO A 37 2.07 19.66 3.02
CA PRO A 37 1.03 20.61 3.42
C PRO A 37 -0.24 20.46 2.56
N GLU A 38 -1.41 20.68 3.17
CA GLU A 38 -2.72 20.47 2.53
C GLU A 38 -2.89 21.24 1.20
N ARG A 39 -2.21 22.38 1.06
CA ARG A 39 -2.25 23.22 -0.15
C ARG A 39 -1.78 22.47 -1.41
N MET A 40 -0.87 21.51 -1.29
CA MET A 40 -0.36 20.72 -2.42
C MET A 40 -1.19 19.47 -2.71
N ARG A 41 -2.21 19.16 -1.90
CA ARG A 41 -3.01 17.94 -2.06
C ARG A 41 -3.57 17.77 -3.48
N ARG A 42 -4.03 18.85 -4.10
CA ARG A 42 -4.52 18.85 -5.49
C ARG A 42 -3.46 18.40 -6.51
N GLN A 43 -2.18 18.69 -6.28
CA GLN A 43 -1.08 18.27 -7.18
C GLN A 43 -0.76 16.79 -7.00
N TYR A 44 -0.78 16.28 -5.78
CA TYR A 44 -0.57 14.84 -5.50
C TYR A 44 -1.72 13.97 -6.00
N GLU A 45 -2.94 14.51 -6.06
CA GLU A 45 -4.11 13.83 -6.61
C GLU A 45 -4.08 13.73 -8.15
N LYS A 46 -3.27 14.55 -8.85
CA LYS A 46 -3.09 14.41 -10.30
C LYS A 46 -2.40 13.09 -10.62
N LYS A 47 -2.88 12.43 -11.68
CA LYS A 47 -2.26 11.20 -12.18
C LYS A 47 -0.91 11.53 -12.80
N LEU A 48 0.11 10.74 -12.45
CA LEU A 48 1.42 10.84 -13.08
C LEU A 48 1.29 10.47 -14.56
N PRO A 49 1.85 11.28 -15.49
CA PRO A 49 1.93 10.89 -16.89
C PRO A 49 2.70 9.57 -17.01
N LEU A 50 2.28 8.68 -17.91
CA LEU A 50 2.81 7.32 -18.15
C LEU A 50 2.38 6.24 -17.13
N LEU A 51 2.31 6.52 -15.83
CA LEU A 51 1.91 5.52 -14.84
C LEU A 51 0.39 5.40 -14.68
N GLY A 52 -0.38 6.44 -15.02
CA GLY A 52 -1.83 6.49 -14.85
C GLY A 52 -2.30 6.40 -13.39
N ARG A 53 -1.36 6.33 -12.44
CA ARG A 53 -1.57 6.30 -10.99
C ARG A 53 -1.21 7.65 -10.40
N SER A 54 -1.99 8.11 -9.43
CA SER A 54 -1.63 9.26 -8.61
C SER A 54 -0.50 8.89 -7.66
N VAL A 55 0.28 9.87 -7.23
CA VAL A 55 1.18 9.68 -6.09
C VAL A 55 0.29 9.32 -4.90
N PRO A 56 0.57 8.24 -4.15
CA PRO A 56 -0.26 7.87 -3.01
C PRO A 56 -0.11 8.98 -1.96
N PHE A 57 -1.07 9.90 -1.93
CA PHE A 57 -1.27 10.80 -0.82
C PHE A 57 -1.63 9.94 0.37
N ASP A 58 -0.98 10.20 1.51
CA ASP A 58 -0.78 9.33 2.66
C ASP A 58 -2.07 8.70 3.24
N LYS A 59 -2.66 7.79 2.48
CA LYS A 59 -3.89 7.09 2.81
C LYS A 59 -3.50 5.71 3.29
N LYS A 60 -3.50 5.61 4.62
CA LYS A 60 -3.97 4.45 5.38
C LYS A 60 -2.99 3.27 5.45
N GLY A 61 -2.06 3.38 6.38
CA GLY A 61 -1.50 2.22 7.08
C GLY A 61 -0.98 2.67 8.44
N ALA A 62 -1.46 2.06 9.53
CA ALA A 62 -0.99 2.36 10.88
C ALA A 62 0.54 2.26 10.98
N GLY A 63 1.15 1.30 10.28
CA GLY A 63 2.61 1.13 10.24
C GLY A 63 3.38 2.28 9.59
N LYS A 64 2.82 2.98 8.58
CA LYS A 64 3.50 4.14 7.98
C LYS A 64 3.50 5.35 8.90
N ARG A 65 2.42 5.52 9.66
CA ARG A 65 2.34 6.58 10.68
C ARG A 65 3.32 6.32 11.81
N ALA A 66 3.45 5.07 12.25
CA ALA A 66 4.44 4.68 13.26
C ALA A 66 5.88 4.94 12.78
N TRP A 67 6.20 4.60 11.53
CA TRP A 67 7.52 4.91 10.94
C TRP A 67 7.78 6.42 10.89
N ALA A 68 6.82 7.20 10.38
CA ALA A 68 6.97 8.64 10.32
C ALA A 68 7.16 9.25 11.72
N ALA A 69 6.37 8.82 12.70
CA ALA A 69 6.48 9.26 14.09
C ALA A 69 7.85 8.87 14.71
N LEU A 70 8.35 7.67 14.43
CA LEU A 70 9.66 7.22 14.90
C LEU A 70 10.78 8.05 14.28
N VAL A 71 10.76 8.29 12.96
CA VAL A 71 11.78 9.10 12.28
C VAL A 71 11.75 10.55 12.76
N VAL A 72 10.55 11.11 12.98
CA VAL A 72 10.39 12.45 13.55
C VAL A 72 10.95 12.49 14.97
N GLY A 73 10.53 11.56 15.83
CA GLY A 73 10.98 11.48 17.22
C GLY A 73 12.49 11.30 17.37
N VAL A 74 13.09 10.40 16.59
CA VAL A 74 14.55 10.22 16.57
C VAL A 74 15.26 11.50 16.10
N GLY A 75 14.74 12.15 15.07
CA GLY A 75 15.28 13.42 14.59
C GLY A 75 15.18 14.55 15.62
N ASP A 76 14.07 14.63 16.36
CA ASP A 76 13.85 15.63 17.41
C ASP A 76 14.76 15.35 18.62
N CYS A 77 14.91 14.09 19.03
CA CYS A 77 15.86 13.70 20.08
C CYS A 77 17.30 14.07 19.71
N PHE A 78 17.72 13.77 18.47
CA PHE A 78 19.05 14.11 17.99
C PHE A 78 19.25 15.63 17.93
N TYR A 79 18.24 16.38 17.47
CA TYR A 79 18.27 17.83 17.48
C TYR A 79 18.39 18.41 18.89
N CYS A 80 17.59 17.91 19.84
CA CYS A 80 17.64 18.33 21.23
C CYS A 80 19.01 18.05 21.86
N LEU A 81 19.61 16.88 21.59
CA LEU A 81 20.97 16.58 22.06
C LEU A 81 22.00 17.58 21.52
N VAL A 82 21.99 17.84 20.21
CA VAL A 82 22.89 18.80 19.58
C VAL A 82 22.66 20.21 20.13
N LEU A 83 21.40 20.63 20.28
CA LEU A 83 21.03 21.91 20.86
C LEU A 83 21.53 22.05 22.29
N SER A 84 21.29 21.06 23.15
CA SER A 84 21.74 21.04 24.54
C SER A 84 23.26 21.11 24.62
N VAL A 85 23.98 20.28 23.86
CA VAL A 85 25.45 20.28 23.82
C VAL A 85 25.99 21.63 23.33
N ALA A 86 25.39 22.20 22.29
CA ALA A 86 25.81 23.49 21.75
C ALA A 86 25.56 24.63 22.74
N VAL A 87 24.43 24.64 23.44
CA VAL A 87 24.11 25.63 24.49
C VAL A 87 25.07 25.48 25.68
N ILE A 88 25.34 24.26 26.14
CA ILE A 88 26.29 23.98 27.23
C ILE A 88 27.70 24.44 26.85
N LEU A 89 28.17 24.09 25.65
CA LEU A 89 29.47 24.54 25.14
C LEU A 89 29.55 26.06 25.10
N LEU A 90 28.47 26.73 24.70
CA LEU A 90 28.44 28.17 24.59
C LEU A 90 28.45 28.86 25.97
N LEU A 91 27.76 28.28 26.97
CA LEU A 91 27.79 28.73 28.36
C LEU A 91 29.15 28.48 29.05
N TYR A 92 29.72 27.29 28.90
CA TYR A 92 30.96 26.92 29.61
C TYR A 92 32.22 27.52 28.97
N ARG A 93 32.31 27.52 27.64
CA ARG A 93 33.56 27.89 26.94
C ARG A 93 33.68 29.39 26.67
N PHE A 94 32.57 30.09 26.49
CA PHE A 94 32.59 31.52 26.12
C PHE A 94 32.18 32.46 27.25
N HIS A 95 31.55 31.94 28.31
CA HIS A 95 31.04 32.75 29.42
C HIS A 95 31.59 32.35 30.80
N ASP A 96 32.67 31.55 30.85
CA ASP A 96 33.33 31.11 32.09
C ASP A 96 32.35 30.50 33.11
N GLY A 97 31.25 29.89 32.63
CA GLY A 97 30.19 29.32 33.48
C GLY A 97 29.21 30.34 34.08
N ALA A 98 29.37 31.64 33.83
CA ALA A 98 28.42 32.66 34.29
C ALA A 98 27.15 32.63 33.43
N PHE A 99 26.01 32.27 34.03
CA PHE A 99 24.73 32.21 33.33
C PHE A 99 24.24 33.62 32.97
N ARG A 100 24.35 33.98 31.70
CA ARG A 100 23.84 35.24 31.15
C ARG A 100 22.61 34.98 30.30
N LEU A 101 21.47 35.49 30.73
CA LEU A 101 20.17 35.26 30.08
C LEU A 101 20.09 35.84 28.65
N SER A 102 20.93 36.83 28.33
CA SER A 102 21.03 37.40 26.98
C SER A 102 21.48 36.38 25.92
N VAL A 103 22.27 35.39 26.31
CA VAL A 103 22.86 34.38 25.42
C VAL A 103 21.81 33.40 24.87
N PRO A 104 21.00 32.70 25.70
CA PRO A 104 19.94 31.84 25.20
C PRO A 104 18.85 32.63 24.46
N VAL A 105 18.60 33.89 24.84
CA VAL A 105 17.66 34.74 24.11
C VAL A 105 18.18 35.02 22.69
N LEU A 106 19.47 35.32 22.53
CA LEU A 106 20.04 35.60 21.21
C LEU A 106 20.18 34.34 20.33
N THR A 107 20.50 33.18 20.91
CA THR A 107 20.49 31.91 20.16
C THR A 107 19.08 31.57 19.68
N LEU A 108 18.06 31.75 20.53
CA LEU A 108 16.65 31.59 20.15
C LEU A 108 16.21 32.62 19.11
N ALA A 109 16.71 33.85 19.17
CA ALA A 109 16.44 34.87 18.16
C ALA A 109 17.05 34.48 16.79
N GLY A 110 18.30 34.02 16.75
CA GLY A 110 18.92 33.54 15.51
C GLY A 110 18.21 32.32 14.91
N LEU A 111 17.82 31.38 15.78
CA LEU A 111 17.07 30.19 15.39
C LEU A 111 15.68 30.54 14.86
N SER A 112 14.94 31.41 15.55
CA SER A 112 13.59 31.81 15.13
C SER A 112 13.61 32.61 13.84
N LEU A 113 14.60 33.49 13.64
CA LEU A 113 14.81 34.20 12.38
C LEU A 113 15.08 33.24 11.23
N CYS A 114 15.98 32.27 11.44
CA CYS A 114 16.29 31.25 10.43
C CYS A 114 15.06 30.41 10.08
N ARG A 115 14.28 29.97 11.09
CA ARG A 115 13.03 29.22 10.86
C ARG A 115 11.98 30.04 10.15
N TYR A 116 11.84 31.32 10.49
CA TYR A 116 10.90 32.20 9.81
C TYR A 116 11.27 32.35 8.32
N LEU A 117 12.54 32.64 8.03
CA LEU A 117 13.06 32.74 6.67
C LEU A 117 12.90 31.41 5.91
N ALA A 118 13.23 30.29 6.53
CA ALA A 118 13.09 28.97 5.92
C ALA A 118 11.62 28.61 5.67
N SER A 119 10.73 28.85 6.62
CA SER A 119 9.30 28.57 6.45
C SER A 119 8.68 29.37 5.30
N ARG A 120 9.16 30.60 5.07
CA ARG A 120 8.64 31.45 4.00
C ARG A 120 9.23 31.10 2.63
N SER A 121 10.52 30.76 2.59
CA SER A 121 11.28 30.57 1.35
C SER A 121 11.31 29.11 0.90
N LEU A 122 11.57 28.21 1.84
CA LEU A 122 11.83 26.79 1.59
C LEU A 122 10.57 25.93 1.69
N SER A 123 9.51 26.34 2.38
CA SER A 123 8.27 25.55 2.48
C SER A 123 7.70 25.10 1.11
N PRO A 124 7.51 25.98 0.10
CA PRO A 124 7.03 25.54 -1.20
C PRO A 124 8.05 24.64 -1.91
N CYS A 125 9.35 24.96 -1.82
CA CYS A 125 10.42 24.20 -2.46
C CYS A 125 10.53 22.78 -1.90
N MET A 126 10.50 22.63 -0.57
CA MET A 126 10.53 21.34 0.13
C MET A 126 9.35 20.46 -0.24
N ALA A 127 8.16 21.06 -0.40
CA ALA A 127 6.97 20.32 -0.82
C ALA A 127 7.09 19.83 -2.28
N TYR A 128 7.68 20.63 -3.18
CA TYR A 128 7.99 20.18 -4.55
C TYR A 128 9.07 19.09 -4.58
N LEU A 129 10.11 19.19 -3.76
CA LEU A 129 11.13 18.15 -3.64
C LEU A 129 10.52 16.84 -3.12
N ALA A 130 9.68 16.90 -2.09
CA ALA A 130 8.98 15.73 -1.57
C ALA A 130 8.10 15.08 -2.64
N TYR A 131 7.39 15.88 -3.44
CA TYR A 131 6.62 15.39 -4.58
C TYR A 131 7.52 14.73 -5.63
N GLY A 132 8.64 15.37 -6.00
CA GLY A 132 9.62 14.85 -6.95
C GLY A 132 10.19 13.50 -6.52
N PHE A 133 10.60 13.36 -5.25
CA PHE A 133 11.09 12.09 -4.71
C PHE A 133 10.00 11.01 -4.70
N ALA A 134 8.77 11.36 -4.31
CA ALA A 134 7.65 10.43 -4.31
C ALA A 134 7.30 9.94 -5.73
N ALA A 135 7.37 10.83 -6.73
CA ALA A 135 7.20 10.49 -8.13
C ALA A 135 8.35 9.62 -8.64
N ALA A 136 9.60 10.02 -8.41
CA ALA A 136 10.81 9.30 -8.85
C ALA A 136 10.83 7.85 -8.35
N THR A 137 10.50 7.64 -7.09
CA THR A 137 10.41 6.31 -6.47
C THR A 137 9.29 5.45 -7.04
N LEU A 138 8.16 6.05 -7.47
CA LEU A 138 7.12 5.31 -8.21
C LEU A 138 7.58 4.94 -9.63
N TYR A 139 8.27 5.84 -10.33
CA TYR A 139 8.85 5.55 -11.64
C TYR A 139 9.92 4.45 -11.55
N LEU A 140 10.82 4.51 -10.56
CA LEU A 140 11.82 3.49 -10.28
C LEU A 140 11.17 2.14 -9.96
N GLY A 141 10.14 2.12 -9.10
CA GLY A 141 9.40 0.89 -8.81
C GLY A 141 8.69 0.34 -10.04
N ALA A 142 8.12 1.19 -10.89
CA ALA A 142 7.50 0.78 -12.15
C ALA A 142 8.53 0.19 -13.12
N LEU A 143 9.70 0.82 -13.26
CA LEU A 143 10.82 0.33 -14.06
C LEU A 143 11.35 -1.02 -13.56
N ALA A 144 11.46 -1.20 -12.24
CA ALA A 144 11.91 -2.45 -11.63
C ALA A 144 10.91 -3.60 -11.83
N VAL A 145 9.61 -3.31 -11.84
CA VAL A 145 8.54 -4.32 -12.04
C VAL A 145 8.27 -4.58 -13.53
N LEU A 146 8.66 -3.66 -14.42
CA LEU A 146 8.50 -3.77 -15.86
C LEU A 146 9.11 -5.06 -16.46
N PRO A 147 10.37 -5.44 -16.16
CA PRO A 147 10.97 -6.66 -16.70
C PRO A 147 10.24 -7.91 -16.22
N PHE A 148 9.81 -7.95 -14.96
CA PHE A 148 9.02 -9.07 -14.43
C PHE A 148 7.67 -9.20 -15.12
N LYS A 149 6.96 -8.09 -15.32
CA LYS A 149 5.67 -8.08 -16.04
C LYS A 149 5.84 -8.48 -17.50
N LEU A 150 6.88 -8.00 -18.18
CA LEU A 150 7.19 -8.42 -19.54
C LEU A 150 7.48 -9.92 -19.58
N GLY A 151 8.35 -10.42 -18.70
CA GLY A 151 8.68 -11.84 -18.62
C GLY A 151 7.44 -12.71 -18.38
N LEU A 152 6.55 -12.30 -17.47
CA LEU A 152 5.31 -13.01 -17.18
C LEU A 152 4.32 -12.96 -18.35
N TYR A 153 4.27 -11.83 -19.07
CA TYR A 153 3.45 -11.68 -20.27
C TYR A 153 3.97 -12.54 -21.43
N LEU A 154 5.27 -12.54 -21.69
CA LEU A 154 5.92 -13.41 -22.66
C LEU A 154 5.71 -14.89 -22.30
N ALA A 155 5.91 -15.27 -21.04
CA ALA A 155 5.66 -16.64 -20.57
C ALA A 155 4.18 -17.05 -20.78
N ARG A 156 3.22 -16.18 -20.48
CA ARG A 156 1.80 -16.46 -20.75
C ARG A 156 1.50 -16.59 -22.25
N ARG A 157 2.10 -15.74 -23.08
CA ARG A 157 1.85 -15.72 -24.52
C ARG A 157 2.49 -16.91 -25.23
N PHE A 158 3.73 -17.22 -24.91
CA PHE A 158 4.52 -18.24 -25.61
C PHE A 158 4.44 -19.62 -24.97
N VAL A 159 4.25 -19.74 -23.66
CA VAL A 159 4.18 -21.05 -22.98
C VAL A 159 2.74 -21.47 -22.75
N TYR A 160 1.93 -20.62 -22.10
CA TYR A 160 0.61 -21.05 -21.65
C TYR A 160 -0.44 -21.17 -22.77
N ARG A 161 -0.49 -20.23 -23.71
CA ARG A 161 -1.48 -20.28 -24.82
C ARG A 161 -1.34 -21.53 -25.71
N PRO A 162 -0.16 -21.90 -26.23
CA PRO A 162 -0.03 -23.10 -27.07
C PRO A 162 -0.28 -24.39 -26.28
N TRP A 163 0.08 -24.44 -25.00
CA TRP A 163 -0.22 -25.60 -24.16
C TRP A 163 -1.73 -25.78 -23.94
N GLN A 164 -2.47 -24.67 -23.78
CA GLN A 164 -3.93 -24.71 -23.67
C GLN A 164 -4.60 -25.14 -24.99
N THR A 165 -4.09 -24.70 -26.15
CA THR A 165 -4.64 -25.15 -27.45
C THR A 165 -4.36 -26.62 -27.71
N LEU A 166 -3.18 -27.12 -27.35
CA LEU A 166 -2.83 -28.55 -27.44
C LEU A 166 -3.73 -29.40 -26.53
N ARG A 167 -3.97 -28.98 -25.28
CA ARG A 167 -4.93 -29.67 -24.39
C ARG A 167 -6.35 -29.70 -24.95
N ARG A 168 -6.81 -28.61 -25.58
CA ARG A 168 -8.12 -28.57 -26.26
C ARG A 168 -8.17 -29.53 -27.45
N LYS A 169 -7.12 -29.58 -28.28
CA LYS A 169 -7.00 -30.53 -29.40
C LYS A 169 -7.01 -31.98 -28.91
N GLN A 170 -6.23 -32.31 -27.86
CA GLN A 170 -6.23 -33.64 -27.27
C GLN A 170 -7.60 -34.03 -26.70
N LYS A 171 -8.29 -33.10 -26.03
CA LYS A 171 -9.64 -33.35 -25.51
C LYS A 171 -10.64 -33.64 -26.65
N LYS A 172 -10.58 -32.87 -27.75
CA LYS A 172 -11.41 -33.13 -28.95
C LYS A 172 -11.13 -34.50 -29.55
N ARG A 173 -9.85 -34.88 -29.71
CA ARG A 173 -9.45 -36.22 -30.21
C ARG A 173 -9.97 -37.34 -29.32
N ARG A 174 -9.86 -37.20 -27.99
CA ARG A 174 -10.39 -38.20 -27.04
C ARG A 174 -11.92 -38.34 -27.10
N MET A 175 -12.64 -37.24 -27.31
CA MET A 175 -14.10 -37.29 -27.47
C MET A 175 -14.50 -37.94 -28.79
N ALA A 176 -13.80 -37.63 -29.88
CA ALA A 176 -14.03 -38.24 -31.20
C ALA A 176 -13.71 -39.76 -31.19
N ALA A 177 -12.61 -40.16 -30.56
CA ALA A 177 -12.28 -41.58 -30.39
C ALA A 177 -13.34 -42.33 -29.56
N ARG A 178 -13.87 -41.69 -28.51
CA ARG A 178 -14.97 -42.28 -27.71
C ARG A 178 -16.25 -42.43 -28.52
N SER A 179 -16.65 -41.41 -29.29
CA SER A 179 -17.86 -41.53 -30.12
C SER A 179 -17.71 -42.57 -31.22
N ALA A 180 -16.52 -42.68 -31.83
CA ALA A 180 -16.23 -43.71 -32.82
C ALA A 180 -16.27 -45.12 -32.21
N ALA A 181 -15.69 -45.32 -31.02
CA ALA A 181 -15.74 -46.59 -30.31
C ALA A 181 -17.18 -46.99 -29.92
N LEU A 182 -18.00 -46.02 -29.49
CA LEU A 182 -19.42 -46.27 -29.22
C LEU A 182 -20.19 -46.66 -30.49
N CYS A 183 -19.91 -46.01 -31.62
CA CYS A 183 -20.52 -46.34 -32.90
C CYS A 183 -20.11 -47.74 -33.39
N GLN A 184 -18.83 -48.10 -33.30
CA GLN A 184 -18.36 -49.45 -33.62
C GLN A 184 -18.98 -50.51 -32.73
N ALA A 185 -19.08 -50.25 -31.42
CA ALA A 185 -19.77 -51.15 -30.51
C ALA A 185 -21.24 -51.33 -30.92
N GLN A 186 -21.95 -50.25 -31.26
CA GLN A 186 -23.33 -50.33 -31.75
C GLN A 186 -23.47 -51.19 -33.02
N LEU A 187 -22.56 -51.06 -33.97
CA LEU A 187 -22.56 -51.87 -35.19
C LEU A 187 -22.32 -53.36 -34.90
N ILE A 188 -21.38 -53.69 -34.01
CA ILE A 188 -21.10 -55.08 -33.60
C ILE A 188 -22.32 -55.68 -32.88
N PHE A 189 -22.97 -54.93 -31.98
CA PHE A 189 -24.19 -55.38 -31.30
C PHE A 189 -25.36 -55.58 -32.26
N ALA A 190 -25.51 -54.70 -33.25
CA ALA A 190 -26.54 -54.84 -34.29
C ALA A 190 -26.32 -56.09 -35.16
N GLN A 191 -25.06 -56.40 -35.52
CA GLN A 191 -24.69 -57.61 -36.25
C GLN A 191 -24.91 -58.88 -35.42
N ALA A 192 -24.79 -58.81 -34.10
CA ALA A 192 -25.02 -59.93 -33.18
C ALA A 192 -26.51 -60.21 -32.89
N GLY A 193 -27.45 -59.47 -33.50
CA GLY A 193 -28.89 -59.72 -33.36
C GLY A 193 -29.49 -59.41 -31.98
N LEU A 194 -28.76 -58.72 -31.11
CA LEU A 194 -29.17 -58.38 -29.75
C LEU A 194 -29.93 -57.03 -29.73
N THR A 195 -31.18 -57.04 -30.19
CA THR A 195 -32.10 -55.88 -30.12
C THR A 195 -32.78 -55.79 -28.75
N GLY A 196 -32.00 -55.58 -27.69
CA GLY A 196 -32.53 -55.49 -26.34
C GLY A 196 -31.65 -54.65 -25.40
N GLN A 197 -32.01 -53.38 -25.24
CA GLN A 197 -31.50 -52.41 -24.25
C GLN A 197 -29.98 -52.17 -24.20
N PHE A 198 -29.55 -51.08 -24.83
CA PHE A 198 -28.21 -50.52 -24.58
C PHE A 198 -28.07 -50.06 -23.12
N PRO A 199 -26.99 -50.43 -22.40
CA PRO A 199 -26.73 -49.88 -21.08
C PRO A 199 -26.50 -48.36 -21.19
N ASN A 200 -27.37 -47.60 -20.52
CA ASN A 200 -27.35 -46.15 -20.53
C ASN A 200 -26.13 -45.64 -19.73
N ILE A 201 -25.06 -45.25 -20.44
CA ILE A 201 -23.77 -44.79 -19.86
C ILE A 201 -23.94 -43.53 -18.97
N LYS A 202 -25.12 -42.89 -18.95
CA LYS A 202 -25.41 -41.79 -18.03
C LYS A 202 -25.47 -42.23 -16.56
N ASP A 203 -25.79 -43.49 -16.25
CA ASP A 203 -25.97 -43.95 -14.87
C ASP A 203 -24.67 -44.36 -14.15
N GLU A 204 -23.64 -44.81 -14.87
CA GLU A 204 -22.35 -45.16 -14.25
C GLU A 204 -21.56 -43.96 -13.70
N LYS A 205 -21.74 -42.77 -14.28
CA LYS A 205 -21.02 -41.56 -13.82
C LYS A 205 -21.48 -41.08 -12.45
N LYS A 206 -22.66 -41.50 -11.96
CA LYS A 206 -23.18 -41.11 -10.65
C LYS A 206 -22.51 -41.93 -9.53
N LYS A 207 -22.19 -43.21 -9.75
CA LYS A 207 -21.49 -44.05 -8.75
C LYS A 207 -20.00 -43.71 -8.60
N GLY A 208 -19.32 -43.30 -9.67
CA GLY A 208 -17.89 -42.90 -9.62
C GLY A 208 -17.60 -41.53 -8.97
N ARG A 209 -18.58 -40.63 -8.86
CA ARG A 209 -18.40 -39.32 -8.20
C ARG A 209 -18.48 -39.37 -6.68
N MET A 210 -19.14 -40.37 -6.10
CA MET A 210 -19.23 -40.49 -4.63
C MET A 210 -17.90 -40.92 -3.98
N HIS A 211 -17.07 -41.72 -4.65
CA HIS A 211 -15.81 -42.19 -4.04
C HIS A 211 -14.61 -41.23 -4.17
N CYS A 212 -14.65 -40.26 -5.09
CA CYS A 212 -13.53 -39.32 -5.29
C CYS A 212 -13.67 -38.02 -4.48
N GLY A 213 -14.86 -37.72 -3.94
CA GLY A 213 -15.10 -36.56 -3.06
C GLY A 213 -14.46 -36.70 -1.67
N LYS A 214 -14.40 -37.92 -1.11
CA LYS A 214 -13.83 -38.16 0.23
C LYS A 214 -12.30 -38.13 0.28
N LYS A 215 -11.59 -38.37 -0.84
CA LYS A 215 -10.10 -38.31 -0.86
C LYS A 215 -9.53 -36.90 -0.97
N LYS A 216 -10.31 -35.89 -1.38
CA LYS A 216 -9.83 -34.48 -1.42
C LYS A 216 -10.00 -33.72 -0.10
N SER A 217 -10.95 -34.12 0.76
CA SER A 217 -11.09 -33.52 2.09
C SER A 217 -9.97 -33.96 3.06
N ARG A 218 -9.48 -35.21 2.96
CA ARG A 218 -8.44 -35.72 3.88
C ARG A 218 -7.02 -35.23 3.58
N ARG A 219 -6.78 -34.60 2.42
CA ARG A 219 -5.48 -33.99 2.08
C ARG A 219 -5.37 -32.49 2.40
N GLN A 220 -6.46 -31.83 2.80
CA GLN A 220 -6.40 -30.46 3.33
C GLN A 220 -6.21 -30.42 4.86
N ASN A 221 -6.52 -31.52 5.57
CA ASN A 221 -6.41 -31.57 7.03
C ASN A 221 -5.10 -32.20 7.56
N HIS A 222 -4.15 -32.57 6.68
CA HIS A 222 -2.84 -33.12 7.08
C HIS A 222 -1.65 -32.22 6.74
N ALA A 223 -1.89 -30.96 6.37
CA ALA A 223 -0.84 -29.95 6.18
C ALA A 223 -0.93 -28.79 7.20
N ALA A 224 -1.63 -29.01 8.32
CA ALA A 224 -1.76 -28.03 9.40
C ALA A 224 -1.74 -28.74 10.76
N GLY A 225 -0.59 -29.33 11.07
CA GLY A 225 -0.02 -29.42 12.41
C GLY A 225 1.48 -29.21 12.18
N VAL A 226 2.22 -28.40 12.92
CA VAL A 226 2.08 -27.91 14.29
C VAL A 226 2.90 -26.62 14.34
N ASP A 227 2.36 -25.56 14.96
CA ASP A 227 3.14 -24.83 15.96
C ASP A 227 2.18 -24.12 16.90
N ASP A 228 2.26 -24.58 18.14
CA ASP A 228 1.57 -24.08 19.31
C ASP A 228 2.07 -22.69 19.68
N THR A 229 1.14 -21.75 19.92
CA THR A 229 1.29 -20.75 20.99
C THR A 229 -0.06 -20.12 21.32
N HIS A 230 -0.78 -20.76 22.25
CA HIS A 230 -1.59 -20.19 23.35
C HIS A 230 -2.74 -19.17 23.05
N PRO A 231 -3.67 -18.91 24.00
CA PRO A 231 -5.09 -19.11 23.76
C PRO A 231 -5.97 -17.84 23.89
N ASP A 232 -7.22 -17.99 23.49
CA ASP A 232 -8.42 -17.29 23.99
C ASP A 232 -8.58 -15.77 23.74
N PRO A 233 -9.78 -15.21 23.96
CA PRO A 233 -11.13 -15.70 23.65
C PRO A 233 -11.95 -14.58 22.98
N ASP A 234 -12.51 -14.79 21.78
CA ASP A 234 -13.61 -13.93 21.32
C ASP A 234 -14.46 -14.71 20.32
N HIS A 235 -15.09 -15.72 20.89
CA HIS A 235 -16.10 -16.56 20.27
C HIS A 235 -17.46 -15.84 20.24
N LEU A 236 -17.54 -14.56 19.89
CA LEU A 236 -18.81 -13.82 19.88
C LEU A 236 -18.81 -12.71 18.82
N ARG A 237 -19.38 -13.02 17.64
CA ARG A 237 -20.20 -12.14 16.77
C ARG A 237 -20.44 -12.81 15.42
N GLY A 238 -21.24 -13.86 15.48
CA GLY A 238 -21.87 -14.52 14.34
C GLY A 238 -23.39 -14.44 14.45
N ILE A 239 -23.93 -13.27 14.82
CA ILE A 239 -25.35 -12.92 14.80
C ILE A 239 -25.35 -11.40 14.51
N ASP A 240 -26.11 -10.95 13.49
CA ASP A 240 -26.34 -9.53 13.05
C ASP A 240 -26.16 -9.27 11.54
N ARG A 241 -26.30 -10.29 10.68
CA ARG A 241 -26.49 -10.06 9.22
C ARG A 241 -27.67 -10.80 8.59
N LEU A 242 -28.72 -10.98 9.38
CA LEU A 242 -30.10 -10.96 8.88
C LEU A 242 -30.79 -9.84 9.66
N TRP A 243 -31.76 -9.16 9.05
CA TRP A 243 -32.44 -7.94 9.54
C TRP A 243 -31.79 -6.61 9.13
N HIS A 244 -31.83 -6.33 7.82
CA HIS A 244 -32.29 -5.03 7.32
C HIS A 244 -32.64 -5.19 5.83
N GLN A 245 -33.75 -5.90 5.60
CA GLN A 245 -34.59 -5.66 4.44
C GLN A 245 -35.67 -4.72 4.94
N GLN A 246 -35.61 -3.45 4.56
CA GLN A 246 -36.76 -2.57 4.67
C GLN A 246 -36.94 -1.87 3.31
N PRO A 247 -38.15 -1.98 2.72
CA PRO A 247 -38.54 -1.24 1.53
C PRO A 247 -38.92 0.17 1.95
N ASP A 248 -38.70 1.18 1.11
CA ASP A 248 -39.46 2.45 1.09
C ASP A 248 -38.88 3.37 0.02
N GLU A 249 -39.47 3.36 -1.19
CA GLU A 249 -39.49 4.53 -2.10
C GLU A 249 -40.76 4.45 -2.97
N MET A 250 -41.91 4.80 -2.38
CA MET A 250 -43.05 5.32 -3.12
C MET A 250 -43.41 6.68 -2.51
N GLU A 251 -42.81 7.74 -3.06
CA GLU A 251 -43.28 9.10 -2.84
C GLU A 251 -43.16 9.88 -4.16
N SER A 252 -44.06 9.59 -5.12
CA SER A 252 -44.26 10.48 -6.27
C SER A 252 -45.15 11.64 -5.84
N LYS A 253 -44.52 12.80 -5.73
CA LYS A 253 -45.13 14.08 -5.38
C LYS A 253 -46.24 14.48 -6.36
N SER A 254 -47.36 14.85 -5.77
CA SER A 254 -48.48 15.60 -6.35
C SER A 254 -48.03 17.00 -6.80
N PRO A 255 -48.36 17.46 -8.03
CA PRO A 255 -48.22 18.86 -8.40
C PRO A 255 -49.47 19.63 -7.99
N ALA A 256 -49.31 20.50 -6.99
CA ALA A 256 -50.29 21.49 -6.63
C ALA A 256 -50.46 22.54 -7.73
N HIS A 257 -51.71 22.72 -8.14
CA HIS A 257 -52.26 23.89 -8.81
C HIS A 257 -51.70 25.20 -8.21
N ARG A 258 -51.09 26.03 -9.05
CA ARG A 258 -51.12 27.50 -8.88
C ARG A 258 -51.82 28.09 -10.10
N GLY A 259 -53.06 28.50 -9.89
CA GLY A 259 -53.67 29.52 -10.73
C GLY A 259 -53.05 30.87 -10.43
N ARG A 260 -52.87 31.69 -11.47
CA ARG A 260 -52.95 33.15 -11.41
C ARG A 260 -53.10 33.68 -12.83
N ALA A 261 -54.12 34.54 -12.94
CA ALA A 261 -54.37 35.58 -13.95
C ALA A 261 -54.58 35.10 -15.40
#